data_AF-R7YAV1-F1
#
_entry.id   AF-R7YAV1-F1
#
_cell.length_a   1.000
_cell.length_b   1.000
_cell.length_c   1.000
_cell.angle_alpha   90.00
_cell.angle_beta   90.00
_cell.angle_gamma   90.00
#
_symmetry.space_group_name_H-M   'P 1'
#
loop_
_entity.id
_entity.type
_entity.pdbx_description
1 polymer ?
#
loop_
_entity_poly.entity_id
_entity_poly.type
_entity_poly.pdbx_seq_one_letter_code
_entity_poly.pdbx_strand_id
1 'polypeptide(L)'
;MSMNYDQLLIEWAHTYHGYERLAGGPGELYELLAPLRHEFNQHGMVPDWAGIDLLRGWAFYLVRAHRHSGGYEPFTVEYPEVFAIADAIDKHSAVTDADRPPATTWQLIETSDVLRNDSSLSRV
;
A
#
# COMPACT_ATOMS: atom_id res chain seq x y z
N MET A 1 -4.45 9.81 20.14
CA MET A 1 -3.69 10.42 19.02
C MET A 1 -4.11 9.64 17.78
N SER A 2 -5.01 10.18 16.97
CA SER A 2 -5.41 9.50 15.72
C SER A 2 -4.20 9.53 14.80
N MET A 3 -3.64 8.37 14.44
CA MET A 3 -2.63 8.34 13.39
C MET A 3 -3.25 8.89 12.10
N ASN A 4 -2.51 9.76 11.41
CA ASN A 4 -2.87 10.16 10.04
C ASN A 4 -2.76 8.92 9.14
N TYR A 5 -3.67 8.75 8.19
CA TYR A 5 -3.66 7.60 7.28
C TYR A 5 -2.33 7.47 6.52
N ASP A 6 -1.70 8.60 6.18
CA ASP A 6 -0.34 8.66 5.64
C ASP A 6 0.69 7.92 6.51
N GLN A 7 0.65 8.14 7.82
CA GLN A 7 1.58 7.51 8.75
C GLN A 7 1.37 5.99 8.78
N LEU A 8 0.11 5.54 8.74
CA LEU A 8 -0.21 4.11 8.68
C LEU A 8 0.32 3.46 7.39
N LEU A 9 0.19 4.13 6.24
CA LEU A 9 0.72 3.64 4.97
C LEU A 9 2.25 3.60 4.97
N ILE A 10 2.91 4.63 5.52
CA ILE A 10 4.37 4.68 5.67
C ILE A 10 4.85 3.50 6.53
N GLU A 11 4.23 3.28 7.68
CA GLU A 11 4.58 2.19 8.60
C GLU A 11 4.35 0.83 7.95
N TRP A 12 3.20 0.63 7.31
CA TRP A 12 2.86 -0.60 6.60
C TRP A 12 3.82 -0.90 5.44
N ALA A 13 4.21 0.10 4.65
CA ALA A 13 5.18 -0.08 3.58
C ALA A 13 6.57 -0.43 4.14
N HIS A 14 6.93 0.11 5.31
CA HIS A 14 8.18 -0.20 6.00
C HIS A 14 8.24 -1.60 6.62
N THR A 15 7.12 -2.30 6.80
CA THR A 15 7.16 -3.70 7.27
C THR A 15 7.70 -4.67 6.22
N TYR A 16 7.84 -4.22 4.96
CA TYR A 16 8.46 -4.97 3.89
C TYR A 16 9.84 -4.39 3.56
N HIS A 17 10.89 -5.21 3.57
CA HIS A 17 12.24 -4.75 3.23
C HIS A 17 12.59 -5.06 1.76
N GLY A 18 12.19 -4.15 0.86
CA GLY A 18 12.37 -4.34 -0.59
C GLY A 18 13.84 -4.54 -1.02
N TYR A 19 14.79 -3.95 -0.28
CA TYR A 19 16.21 -4.15 -0.61
C TYR A 19 16.76 -5.52 -0.22
N GLU A 20 16.10 -6.25 0.67
CA GLU A 20 16.56 -7.60 1.02
C GLU A 20 15.82 -8.65 0.20
N ARG A 21 14.54 -8.39 -0.09
CA ARG A 21 13.66 -9.36 -0.73
C ARG A 21 13.73 -9.36 -2.25
N LEU A 22 14.01 -8.21 -2.87
CA LEU A 22 13.86 -8.05 -4.31
C LEU A 22 15.14 -7.64 -5.02
N ALA A 23 15.94 -6.78 -4.42
CA ALA A 23 17.08 -6.16 -5.08
C ALA A 23 18.08 -5.66 -4.05
N GLY A 24 19.39 -5.87 -4.20
CA GLY A 24 20.41 -5.60 -3.18
C GLY A 24 20.65 -4.13 -2.81
N GLY A 25 19.83 -3.20 -3.32
CA GLY A 25 19.90 -1.79 -2.93
C GLY A 25 18.94 -0.87 -3.69
N PRO A 26 19.03 0.46 -3.43
CA PRO A 26 18.10 1.45 -4.00
C PRO A 26 18.11 1.51 -5.53
N GLY A 27 19.29 1.46 -6.16
CA GLY A 27 19.41 1.53 -7.62
C GLY A 27 18.86 0.29 -8.31
N GLU A 28 19.18 -0.90 -7.79
CA GLU A 28 18.67 -2.16 -8.34
C GLU A 28 17.15 -2.27 -8.16
N LEU A 29 16.62 -1.84 -7.00
CA LEU A 29 15.17 -1.79 -6.78
C LEU A 29 14.51 -0.78 -7.73
N TYR A 30 15.15 0.36 -7.98
CA TYR A 30 14.65 1.35 -8.93
C TYR A 30 14.50 0.75 -10.33
N GLU A 31 15.51 0.02 -10.82
CA GLU A 31 15.48 -0.63 -12.13
C GLU A 31 14.45 -1.76 -12.19
N LEU A 32 14.38 -2.61 -11.15
CA LEU A 32 13.40 -3.69 -11.06
C LEU A 32 11.95 -3.18 -11.16
N LEU A 33 11.67 -2.04 -10.53
CA LEU A 33 10.34 -1.42 -10.52
C LEU A 33 10.04 -0.58 -11.77
N ALA A 34 11.02 -0.37 -12.66
CA ALA A 34 10.84 0.50 -13.82
C ALA A 34 9.66 0.11 -14.73
N PRO A 35 9.41 -1.19 -15.04
CA PRO A 35 8.27 -1.58 -15.85
C PRO A 35 6.92 -1.25 -15.18
N LEU A 36 6.79 -1.46 -13.87
CA LEU A 36 5.56 -1.16 -13.12
C LEU A 36 5.27 0.34 -13.11
N ARG A 37 6.31 1.14 -12.82
CA ARG A 37 6.19 2.60 -12.85
C ARG A 37 5.89 3.12 -14.26
N HIS A 38 6.44 2.50 -15.29
CA HIS A 38 6.16 2.88 -16.68
C HIS A 38 4.68 2.67 -17.01
N GLU A 39 4.14 1.49 -16.76
CA GLU A 39 2.72 1.16 -16.97
C GLU A 39 1.81 2.12 -16.19
N PHE A 40 2.11 2.37 -14.92
CA PHE A 40 1.33 3.29 -14.11
C PHE A 40 1.40 4.73 -14.62
N ASN A 41 2.57 5.20 -15.03
CA ASN A 41 2.73 6.55 -15.58
C ASN A 41 2.02 6.72 -16.94
N GLN A 42 1.94 5.66 -17.74
CA GLN A 42 1.25 5.70 -19.04
C GLN A 42 -0.26 5.57 -18.91
N HIS A 43 -0.74 4.75 -17.99
CA HIS A 43 -2.14 4.30 -17.95
C HIS A 43 -2.88 4.62 -16.65
N GLY A 44 -2.18 5.07 -15.61
CA GLY A 44 -2.74 5.29 -14.27
C GLY A 44 -3.16 4.00 -13.57
N MET A 45 -2.67 2.85 -14.02
CA MET A 45 -3.10 1.54 -13.54
C MET A 45 -1.91 0.70 -13.07
N VAL A 46 -2.12 -0.04 -11.98
CA VAL A 46 -1.19 -1.08 -11.56
C VAL A 46 -1.39 -2.29 -12.49
N PRO A 47 -0.33 -2.86 -13.07
CA PRO A 47 -0.46 -4.01 -13.96
C PRO A 47 -1.00 -5.24 -13.24
N ASP A 48 -1.87 -6.01 -13.90
CA ASP A 48 -2.48 -7.23 -13.36
C ASP A 48 -1.47 -8.36 -13.11
N TRP A 49 -0.38 -8.38 -13.87
CA TRP A 49 0.73 -9.31 -13.71
C TRP A 49 1.62 -9.00 -12.49
N ALA A 50 1.45 -7.83 -11.84
CA ALA A 50 2.27 -7.45 -10.71
C ALA A 50 1.93 -8.31 -9.48
N GLY A 51 2.83 -9.23 -9.13
CA GLY A 51 2.72 -10.03 -7.91
C GLY A 51 2.88 -9.21 -6.63
N ILE A 52 2.37 -9.74 -5.52
CA ILE A 52 2.38 -9.07 -4.20
C ILE A 52 3.75 -8.56 -3.80
N ASP A 53 4.80 -9.36 -3.98
CA ASP A 53 6.16 -8.96 -3.60
C ASP A 53 6.62 -7.71 -4.37
N LEU A 54 6.31 -7.60 -5.66
CA LEU A 54 6.62 -6.40 -6.46
C LEU A 54 5.80 -5.20 -5.98
N LEU A 55 4.51 -5.40 -5.65
CA LEU A 55 3.64 -4.33 -5.14
C LEU A 55 4.11 -3.82 -3.77
N ARG A 56 4.45 -4.73 -2.84
CA ARG A 56 4.99 -4.39 -1.51
C ARG A 56 6.36 -3.73 -1.63
N GLY A 57 7.21 -4.23 -2.53
CA GLY A 57 8.49 -3.62 -2.87
C GLY A 57 8.36 -2.21 -3.44
N TRP A 58 7.34 -1.98 -4.27
CA TRP A 58 7.06 -0.66 -4.81
C TRP A 58 6.57 0.30 -3.72
N ALA A 59 5.61 -0.11 -2.87
CA ALA A 59 5.19 0.70 -1.74
C ALA A 59 6.38 1.07 -0.82
N PHE A 60 7.25 0.11 -0.51
CA PHE A 60 8.48 0.37 0.25
C PHE A 60 9.38 1.40 -0.47
N TYR A 61 9.59 1.24 -1.78
CA TYR A 61 10.40 2.16 -2.57
C TYR A 61 9.86 3.61 -2.49
N LEU A 62 8.54 3.79 -2.58
CA LEU A 62 7.91 5.12 -2.52
C LEU A 62 8.20 5.82 -1.18
N VAL A 63 8.09 5.10 -0.06
CA VAL A 63 8.40 5.70 1.25
C VAL A 63 9.88 6.06 1.37
N ARG A 64 10.78 5.24 0.80
CA ARG A 64 12.20 5.56 0.75
C ARG A 64 12.48 6.80 -0.10
N ALA A 65 11.79 6.94 -1.23
CA ALA A 65 11.87 8.12 -2.08
C ALA A 65 11.35 9.37 -1.36
N HIS A 66 10.18 9.28 -0.70
CA HIS A 66 9.58 10.35 0.11
C HIS A 66 10.51 10.84 1.24
N ARG A 67 11.13 9.90 1.97
CA ARG A 67 12.11 10.25 3.02
C ARG A 67 13.34 10.95 2.44
N HIS A 68 13.77 10.58 1.23
CA HIS A 68 14.96 11.15 0.58
C HIS A 68 14.69 12.46 -0.16
N SER A 69 13.45 12.71 -0.62
CA SER A 69 13.04 13.98 -1.24
C SER A 69 12.90 15.11 -0.23
N GLY A 70 12.79 14.80 1.07
CA GLY A 70 12.65 15.77 2.15
C GLY A 70 11.24 15.84 2.74
N GLY A 71 10.27 15.12 2.16
CA GLY A 71 8.88 15.03 2.63
C GLY A 71 8.21 16.40 2.78
N TYR A 72 8.23 17.19 1.72
CA TYR A 72 7.73 18.56 1.73
C TYR A 72 6.20 18.62 1.74
N GLU A 73 5.56 17.58 1.19
CA GLU A 73 4.11 17.39 1.21
C GLU A 73 3.75 16.07 1.91
N PRO A 74 2.48 15.83 2.26
CA PRO A 74 2.04 14.53 2.73
C PRO A 74 2.42 13.41 1.74
N PHE A 75 2.77 12.23 2.25
CA PHE A 75 3.22 11.09 1.45
C PHE A 75 2.24 10.71 0.35
N THR A 76 0.94 10.70 0.66
CA THR A 76 -0.12 10.37 -0.31
C THR A 76 -0.37 11.47 -1.34
N VAL A 77 0.13 12.69 -1.11
CA VAL A 77 0.10 13.79 -2.07
C VAL A 77 1.31 13.71 -3.02
N GLU A 78 2.50 13.42 -2.50
CA GLU A 78 3.71 13.24 -3.32
C GLU A 78 3.64 11.96 -4.18
N TYR A 79 3.09 10.89 -3.64
CA TYR A 79 3.02 9.57 -4.27
C TYR A 79 1.60 9.00 -4.25
N PRO A 80 0.66 9.59 -5.00
CA PRO A 80 -0.74 9.16 -5.01
C PRO A 80 -0.92 7.72 -5.53
N GLU A 81 0.05 7.17 -6.26
CA GLU A 81 0.04 5.77 -6.71
C GLU A 81 -0.01 4.76 -5.55
N VAL A 82 0.36 5.15 -4.33
CA VAL A 82 0.31 4.25 -3.17
C VAL A 82 -1.11 3.74 -2.89
N PHE A 83 -2.14 4.52 -3.22
CA PHE A 83 -3.53 4.07 -3.09
C PHE A 83 -3.86 2.96 -4.10
N ALA A 84 -3.39 3.08 -5.34
CA ALA A 84 -3.59 2.07 -6.36
C ALA A 84 -2.84 0.78 -6.03
N ILE A 85 -1.63 0.91 -5.46
CA ILE A 85 -0.84 -0.24 -4.98
C ILE A 85 -1.57 -0.94 -3.81
N ALA A 86 -2.06 -0.18 -2.84
CA ALA A 86 -2.80 -0.71 -1.70
C ALA A 86 -4.06 -1.46 -2.15
N ASP A 87 -4.85 -0.85 -3.05
CA ASP A 87 -6.04 -1.46 -3.63
C ASP A 87 -5.72 -2.74 -4.43
N ALA A 88 -4.64 -2.72 -5.23
CA ALA A 88 -4.19 -3.89 -5.97
C ALA A 88 -3.78 -5.05 -5.05
N ILE A 89 -3.08 -4.75 -3.95
CA ILE A 89 -2.70 -5.77 -2.95
C ILE A 89 -3.95 -6.34 -2.26
N ASP A 90 -4.88 -5.50 -1.83
CA ASP A 90 -6.06 -5.94 -1.09
C ASP A 90 -6.95 -6.89 -1.90
N LYS A 91 -7.00 -6.67 -3.22
CA LYS A 91 -7.72 -7.48 -4.21
C LYS A 91 -6.93 -8.68 -4.73
N HIS A 92 -5.63 -8.77 -4.45
CA HIS A 92 -4.78 -9.81 -5.01
C HIS A 92 -5.15 -11.19 -4.43
N SER A 93 -5.31 -12.20 -5.28
CA SER A 93 -5.80 -13.54 -4.87
C SER A 93 -4.90 -14.26 -3.88
N ALA A 94 -3.60 -14.00 -3.93
CA ALA A 94 -2.60 -14.57 -3.02
C ALA A 94 -2.33 -13.74 -1.74
N VAL A 95 -3.12 -12.68 -1.48
CA VAL A 95 -2.84 -11.74 -0.38
C VAL A 95 -2.94 -12.43 0.98
N THR A 96 -1.96 -12.20 1.84
CA THR A 96 -2.00 -12.63 3.24
C THR A 96 -2.30 -11.45 4.16
N ASP A 97 -2.72 -11.71 5.39
CA ASP A 97 -2.98 -10.65 6.37
C ASP A 97 -1.76 -9.78 6.66
N ALA A 98 -0.54 -10.31 6.49
CA ALA A 98 0.70 -9.56 6.65
C ALA A 98 0.98 -8.58 5.48
N ASP A 99 0.37 -8.83 4.32
CA ASP A 99 0.52 -7.98 3.13
C ASP A 99 -0.50 -6.86 3.10
N ARG A 100 -1.67 -7.06 3.71
CA ARG A 100 -2.80 -6.15 3.60
C ARG A 100 -2.46 -4.74 4.08
N PRO A 101 -2.84 -3.70 3.31
CA PRO A 101 -2.68 -2.31 3.73
C PRO A 101 -3.55 -2.00 4.95
N PRO A 102 -3.25 -0.92 5.69
CA PRO A 102 -4.12 -0.45 6.76
C PRO A 102 -5.49 -0.11 6.19
N ALA A 103 -6.54 -0.57 6.88
CA ALA A 103 -7.91 -0.24 6.52
C ALA A 103 -8.10 1.28 6.53
N THR A 104 -8.71 1.79 5.47
CA THR A 104 -9.06 3.20 5.37
C THR A 104 -10.12 3.52 6.43
N THR A 105 -10.14 4.75 6.95
CA THR A 105 -11.13 5.17 7.97
C THR A 105 -12.57 4.88 7.54
N TRP A 106 -12.88 4.97 6.25
CA TRP A 106 -14.20 4.61 5.69
C TRP A 106 -14.52 3.12 5.76
N GLN A 107 -13.54 2.24 5.49
CA GLN A 107 -13.70 0.79 5.60
C GLN A 107 -13.88 0.35 7.07
N LEU A 108 -13.25 1.06 8.02
CA LEU A 108 -13.43 0.81 9.46
C LEU A 108 -14.83 1.19 9.95
N ILE A 109 -15.42 2.26 9.40
CA ILE A 109 -16.79 2.68 9.72
C ILE A 109 -17.80 1.66 9.16
N GLU A 110 -17.67 1.27 7.89
CA GLU A 110 -18.56 0.27 7.26
C GLU A 110 -18.51 -1.08 8.00
N THR A 111 -17.32 -1.55 8.37
CA THR A 111 -17.16 -2.81 9.11
C THR A 111 -17.78 -2.72 10.52
N SER A 112 -17.64 -1.57 11.18
CA SER A 112 -18.22 -1.34 12.51
C SER A 112 -19.75 -1.31 12.48
N ASP A 113 -20.34 -0.76 11.42
CA ASP A 113 -21.78 -0.71 11.24
C ASP A 113 -22.37 -2.09 10.91
N VAL A 114 -21.68 -2.90 10.11
CA VAL A 114 -22.07 -4.30 9.85
C VAL A 114 -22.08 -5.12 11.14
N LEU A 115 -21.02 -5.03 11.96
CA LEU A 115 -20.91 -5.78 13.23
C LEU A 115 -21.96 -5.34 14.27
N ARG A 116 -22.33 -4.06 14.29
CA ARG A 116 -23.42 -3.55 15.15
C ARG A 116 -24.79 -4.05 14.71
N ASN A 117 -25.02 -4.16 13.40
CA ASN A 117 -26.31 -4.61 12.87
C ASN A 117 -26.54 -6.12 13.06
N ASP A 118 -25.47 -6.92 12.98
CA ASP A 118 -25.54 -8.38 13.18
C ASP A 118 -25.77 -8.78 14.66
N SER A 119 -25.25 -7.96 15.58
CA SER A 119 -25.48 -8.12 17.03
C SER A 119 -26.94 -7.88 17.46
N SER A 120 -27.75 -7.27 16.58
CA SER A 120 -29.16 -6.97 16.85
C SER A 120 -30.11 -8.11 16.47
N LEU A 121 -29.63 -9.13 15.73
CA LEU A 121 -30.44 -10.26 15.25
C LEU A 121 -30.32 -11.52 16.11
N SER A 122 -29.46 -11.53 17.15
CA SER A 122 -29.28 -12.67 18.06
C SER A 122 -30.17 -12.63 19.32
N ARG A 123 -31.20 -11.77 19.38
CA ARG A 123 -32.23 -11.80 20.44
C ARG A 123 -33.60 -12.09 19.84
N VAL A 124 -33.89 -13.37 19.65
CA VAL A 124 -35.26 -13.90 19.54
C VAL A 124 -35.35 -15.14 20.40
#